data_AF-A0A933CP89-F1
#
_entry.id   AF-A0A933CP89-F1
#
_cell.length_a   1.000
_cell.length_b   1.000
_cell.length_c   1.000
_cell.angle_alpha   90.00
_cell.angle_beta   90.00
_cell.angle_gamma   90.00
#
_symmetry.space_group_name_H-M   'P 1'
#
loop_
_entity.id
_entity.type
_entity.pdbx_description
1 polymer ?
#
loop_
_entity_poly.entity_id
_entity_poly.type
_entity_poly.pdbx_seq_one_letter_code
_entity_poly.pdbx_strand_id
1 'polypeptide(L)'
;MAKAAFKPQRTMWSKLFTYDYWMESTGVPIHKGFYVEDLRNLELGWWEERECRSSFIQLAGQEGVSSARVTEIPPGQTLPPLKFALDEIVYVVAGRGLTTIGYDGSSVKKSFEWQQHSMFLIPHGCTHQLTNMQGDRPVRLLHYSYLPLALSAVPDPDYFFNNPYQTPDELAEHEHYYSEAKMVQLPEGDPRGRRVYWYGNFFPDMKAWEKLDSNERRGAGGKSVYILFPNCEVFAHMSVFAARTYKKAHRHGPGRVIVIPSGEGYSVMWEEGKEKVVAPWHECSMFVPPNRWFHQHFNAGANPARYLALHSPMQFYGHAEKLEDRAKDQIEYPDEDPWIRKKFKEELAKRGLESLMPDEAYTNRDYEWSKAMGKR
;
A
#
# COMPACT_ATOMS: atom_id res chain seq x y z
N MET A 1 7.88 -6.97 35.11
CA MET A 1 7.20 -5.78 35.65
C MET A 1 6.09 -5.42 34.69
N ALA A 2 4.88 -5.09 35.15
CA ALA A 2 3.80 -4.67 34.25
C ALA A 2 4.22 -3.41 33.48
N LYS A 3 3.99 -3.38 32.16
CA LYS A 3 4.25 -2.18 31.34
C LYS A 3 3.38 -1.04 31.86
N ALA A 4 3.97 0.14 32.07
CA ALA A 4 3.22 1.31 32.49
C ALA A 4 2.16 1.64 31.42
N ALA A 5 0.94 1.97 31.86
CA ALA A 5 -0.12 2.37 30.95
C ALA A 5 0.33 3.53 30.07
N PHE A 6 0.03 3.45 28.77
CA PHE A 6 0.35 4.51 27.83
C PHE A 6 -0.39 5.80 28.22
N LYS A 7 0.35 6.91 28.25
CA LYS A 7 -0.23 8.24 28.51
C LYS A 7 -0.11 9.11 27.26
N PRO A 8 -1.22 9.58 26.70
CA PRO A 8 -1.19 10.47 25.55
C PRO A 8 -0.39 11.73 25.85
N GLN A 9 0.48 12.11 24.92
CA GLN A 9 1.17 13.38 24.97
C GLN A 9 0.51 14.34 23.98
N ARG A 10 0.06 15.49 24.47
CA ARG A 10 -0.44 16.59 23.63
C ARG A 10 0.26 17.88 24.03
N THR A 11 1.02 18.41 23.10
CA THR A 11 1.56 19.77 23.18
C THR A 11 0.94 20.59 22.06
N MET A 12 0.62 21.85 22.37
CA MET A 12 0.07 22.77 21.38
C MET A 12 1.08 22.91 20.23
N TRP A 13 0.62 22.77 18.99
CA TRP A 13 1.45 22.85 17.77
C TRP A 13 2.47 21.71 17.54
N SER A 14 2.34 20.59 18.26
CA SER A 14 3.12 19.38 17.98
C SER A 14 2.95 18.92 16.53
N LYS A 15 4.05 18.50 15.90
CA LYS A 15 4.02 17.75 14.62
C LYS A 15 3.94 16.23 14.84
N LEU A 16 4.01 15.78 16.09
CA LEU A 16 3.82 14.39 16.50
C LEU A 16 2.39 14.18 17.01
N PHE A 17 1.82 13.03 16.68
CA PHE A 17 0.50 12.56 17.06
C PHE A 17 0.60 11.45 18.10
N THR A 18 -0.53 11.05 18.68
CA THR A 18 -0.59 9.95 19.67
C THR A 18 0.12 8.68 19.18
N TYR A 19 -0.02 8.36 17.90
CA TYR A 19 0.59 7.17 17.30
C TYR A 19 2.12 7.21 17.32
N ASP A 20 2.73 8.38 17.12
CA ASP A 20 4.19 8.55 17.17
C ASP A 20 4.73 8.19 18.55
N TYR A 21 4.14 8.78 19.60
CA TYR A 21 4.51 8.48 20.98
C TYR A 21 4.23 7.01 21.34
N TRP A 22 3.15 6.45 20.82
CA TRP A 22 2.83 5.04 21.06
C TRP A 22 3.87 4.12 20.43
N MET A 23 4.21 4.32 19.15
CA MET A 23 5.27 3.55 18.47
C MET A 23 6.57 3.63 19.27
N GLU A 24 7.01 4.83 19.66
CA GLU A 24 8.23 5.03 20.45
C GLU A 24 8.19 4.28 21.79
N SER A 25 7.03 4.29 22.46
CA SER A 25 6.84 3.60 23.75
C SER A 25 6.90 2.07 23.66
N THR A 26 6.78 1.49 22.46
CA THR A 26 6.93 0.04 22.27
C THR A 26 8.37 -0.43 22.34
N GLY A 27 9.34 0.45 22.09
CA GLY A 27 10.75 0.09 21.91
C GLY A 27 11.05 -0.69 20.62
N VAL A 28 10.04 -0.92 19.77
CA VAL A 28 10.21 -1.57 18.46
C VAL A 28 10.83 -0.59 17.47
N PRO A 29 11.78 -1.00 16.61
CA PRO A 29 12.40 -0.12 15.63
C PRO A 29 11.38 0.59 14.72
N ILE A 30 11.63 1.86 14.42
CA ILE A 30 10.80 2.70 13.55
C ILE A 30 11.66 3.18 12.38
N HIS A 31 11.37 2.69 11.18
CA HIS A 31 12.03 3.15 9.95
C HIS A 31 11.34 4.39 9.41
N LYS A 32 12.12 5.47 9.27
CA LYS A 32 11.69 6.76 8.73
C LYS A 32 12.49 7.09 7.46
N GLY A 33 11.96 7.97 6.63
CA GLY A 33 12.61 8.40 5.38
C GLY A 33 11.59 8.56 4.26
N PHE A 34 12.02 8.36 3.02
CA PHE A 34 11.16 8.49 1.84
C PHE A 34 10.80 7.15 1.19
N TYR A 35 11.62 6.13 1.42
CA TYR A 35 11.42 4.79 0.89
C TYR A 35 12.13 3.75 1.76
N VAL A 36 11.70 2.50 1.61
CA VAL A 36 12.36 1.29 2.08
C VAL A 36 12.80 0.52 0.84
N GLU A 37 14.10 0.26 0.72
CA GLU A 37 14.68 -0.45 -0.43
C GLU A 37 14.13 -1.87 -0.53
N ASP A 38 14.11 -2.64 0.57
CA ASP A 38 13.59 -4.00 0.57
C ASP A 38 12.96 -4.35 1.92
N LEU A 39 11.64 -4.57 1.94
CA LEU A 39 10.90 -4.99 3.13
C LEU A 39 11.40 -6.34 3.69
N ARG A 40 12.04 -7.17 2.85
CA ARG A 40 12.61 -8.47 3.26
C ARG A 40 13.87 -8.34 4.11
N ASN A 41 14.57 -7.21 4.00
CA ASN A 41 15.85 -6.96 4.68
C ASN A 41 15.74 -5.91 5.79
N LEU A 42 14.54 -5.39 6.03
CA LEU A 42 14.27 -4.41 7.08
C LEU A 42 14.75 -4.90 8.45
N GLU A 43 15.43 -4.04 9.21
CA GLU A 43 15.82 -4.35 10.59
C GLU A 43 14.57 -4.46 11.46
N LEU A 44 14.46 -5.57 12.20
CA LEU A 44 13.33 -5.86 13.10
C LEU A 44 13.82 -6.01 14.53
N GLY A 45 13.02 -5.55 15.49
CA GLY A 45 13.25 -5.74 16.92
C GLY A 45 12.21 -6.67 17.54
N TRP A 46 12.49 -7.21 18.72
CA TRP A 46 11.52 -8.02 19.45
C TRP A 46 10.38 -7.15 19.97
N TRP A 47 9.13 -7.55 19.71
CA TRP A 47 7.94 -6.92 20.26
C TRP A 47 7.27 -7.87 21.24
N GLU A 48 7.47 -7.61 22.53
CA GLU A 48 7.01 -8.47 23.64
C GLU A 48 5.50 -8.77 23.56
N GLU A 49 4.65 -7.75 23.41
CA GLU A 49 3.20 -7.92 23.40
C GLU A 49 2.67 -8.72 22.20
N ARG A 50 3.50 -8.89 21.17
CA ARG A 50 3.16 -9.64 19.96
C ARG A 50 3.97 -10.93 19.82
N GLU A 51 4.88 -11.20 20.75
CA GLU A 51 5.79 -12.36 20.77
C GLU A 51 6.46 -12.63 19.41
N CYS A 52 6.89 -11.57 18.71
CA CYS A 52 7.52 -11.69 17.40
C CYS A 52 8.47 -10.55 17.09
N ARG A 53 9.29 -10.73 16.05
CA ARG A 53 10.11 -9.65 15.51
C ARG A 53 9.24 -8.74 14.65
N SER A 54 9.28 -7.44 14.90
CA SER A 54 8.51 -6.44 14.18
C SER A 54 9.31 -5.17 13.95
N SER A 55 8.84 -4.34 13.03
CA SER A 55 9.27 -2.94 12.91
C SER A 55 8.17 -2.08 12.32
N PHE A 56 8.03 -0.86 12.85
CA PHE A 56 7.16 0.16 12.26
C PHE A 56 7.83 0.85 11.09
N ILE A 57 7.03 1.27 10.12
CA ILE A 57 7.45 2.09 8.99
C ILE A 57 6.60 3.35 8.98
N GLN A 58 7.26 4.50 9.10
CA GLN A 58 6.65 5.82 9.00
C GLN A 58 7.48 6.69 8.07
N LEU A 59 7.24 6.50 6.77
CA LEU A 59 7.81 7.34 5.73
C LEU A 59 7.09 8.70 5.68
N ALA A 60 7.77 9.70 5.13
CA ALA A 60 7.23 11.04 4.95
C ALA A 60 5.89 10.98 4.18
N GLY A 61 4.83 11.52 4.77
CA GLY A 61 3.47 11.47 4.25
C GLY A 61 2.54 10.47 4.93
N GLN A 62 3.04 9.64 5.85
CA GLN A 62 2.20 8.72 6.65
C GLN A 62 1.75 9.33 7.98
N GLU A 63 2.45 10.35 8.47
CA GLU A 63 2.29 10.89 9.82
C GLU A 63 0.84 11.27 10.11
N GLY A 64 0.28 10.69 11.17
CA GLY A 64 -1.10 10.90 11.58
C GLY A 64 -2.17 10.30 10.66
N VAL A 65 -1.83 9.65 9.54
CA VAL A 65 -2.79 9.20 8.52
C VAL A 65 -2.87 7.68 8.38
N SER A 66 -1.74 7.00 8.21
CA SER A 66 -1.73 5.55 7.98
C SER A 66 -0.54 4.88 8.66
N SER A 67 -0.75 3.64 9.09
CA SER A 67 0.27 2.83 9.75
C SER A 67 0.72 1.70 8.84
N ALA A 68 2.02 1.47 8.81
CA ALA A 68 2.65 0.32 8.18
C ALA A 68 3.58 -0.37 9.18
N ARG A 69 3.55 -1.70 9.22
CA ARG A 69 4.43 -2.51 10.08
C ARG A 69 4.82 -3.79 9.38
N VAL A 70 6.09 -4.17 9.48
CA VAL A 70 6.54 -5.51 9.10
C VAL A 70 6.56 -6.40 10.34
N THR A 71 5.99 -7.59 10.21
CA THR A 71 6.07 -8.68 11.19
C THR A 71 6.80 -9.85 10.57
N GLU A 72 7.69 -10.49 11.33
CA GLU A 72 8.34 -11.74 10.96
C GLU A 72 7.89 -12.87 11.87
N ILE A 73 7.48 -13.99 11.27
CA ILE A 73 7.11 -15.21 11.99
C ILE A 73 8.21 -16.25 11.73
N PRO A 74 8.87 -16.77 12.78
CA PRO A 74 9.93 -17.75 12.63
C PRO A 74 9.45 -19.04 11.94
N PRO A 75 10.37 -19.89 11.46
CA PRO A 75 10.01 -21.14 10.80
C PRO A 75 9.09 -22.02 11.67
N GLY A 76 7.96 -22.45 11.09
CA GLY A 76 6.98 -23.35 11.71
C GLY A 76 6.22 -22.77 12.91
N GLN A 77 6.37 -21.47 13.20
CA GLN A 77 5.74 -20.85 14.37
C GLN A 77 4.36 -20.25 14.04
N THR A 78 3.54 -20.15 15.07
CA THR A 78 2.24 -19.47 15.06
C THR A 78 2.29 -18.32 16.05
N LEU A 79 1.86 -17.13 15.62
CA LEU A 79 1.77 -15.98 16.52
C LEU A 79 0.64 -16.17 17.54
N PRO A 80 0.76 -15.54 18.73
CA PRO A 80 -0.34 -15.53 19.69
C PRO A 80 -1.61 -14.92 19.06
N PRO A 81 -2.80 -15.37 19.49
CA PRO A 81 -4.06 -14.77 19.05
C PRO A 81 -4.07 -13.26 19.28
N LEU A 82 -4.46 -12.49 18.27
CA LEU A 82 -4.69 -11.07 18.37
C LEU A 82 -6.14 -10.75 18.06
N LYS A 83 -6.76 -9.91 18.88
CA LYS A 83 -7.94 -9.15 18.51
C LYS A 83 -7.58 -7.70 18.28
N PHE A 84 -7.98 -7.14 17.14
CA PHE A 84 -7.70 -5.75 16.79
C PHE A 84 -8.98 -5.05 16.37
N ALA A 85 -9.25 -3.87 16.92
CA ALA A 85 -10.53 -3.18 16.74
C ALA A 85 -10.68 -2.44 15.40
N LEU A 86 -9.68 -2.49 14.51
CA LEU A 86 -9.72 -1.87 13.19
C LEU A 86 -9.45 -2.92 12.11
N ASP A 87 -9.91 -2.64 10.89
CA ASP A 87 -9.56 -3.49 9.76
C ASP A 87 -8.06 -3.35 9.43
N GLU A 88 -7.43 -4.46 9.05
CA GLU A 88 -6.02 -4.50 8.69
C GLU A 88 -5.82 -5.20 7.34
N ILE A 89 -5.21 -4.51 6.38
CA ILE A 89 -4.77 -5.14 5.13
C ILE A 89 -3.40 -5.75 5.38
N VAL A 90 -3.26 -7.04 5.05
CA VAL A 90 -1.99 -7.76 5.11
C VAL A 90 -1.51 -8.07 3.70
N TYR A 91 -0.28 -7.69 3.39
CA TYR A 91 0.43 -8.07 2.18
C TYR A 91 1.58 -9.01 2.54
N VAL A 92 1.65 -10.18 1.90
CA VAL A 92 2.70 -11.17 2.15
C VAL A 92 3.95 -10.80 1.38
N VAL A 93 4.93 -10.21 2.07
CA VAL A 93 6.21 -9.78 1.50
C VAL A 93 7.07 -10.99 1.13
N ALA A 94 7.11 -12.02 1.98
CA ALA A 94 7.89 -13.22 1.74
C ALA A 94 7.31 -14.46 2.45
N GLY A 95 7.41 -15.60 1.78
CA GLY A 95 7.05 -16.92 2.31
C GLY A 95 5.57 -17.29 2.17
N ARG A 96 5.12 -18.32 2.87
CA ARG A 96 3.74 -18.85 2.84
C ARG A 96 3.28 -19.31 4.21
N GLY A 97 1.97 -19.30 4.41
CA GLY A 97 1.38 -19.57 5.70
C GLY A 97 -0.13 -19.71 5.67
N LEU A 98 -0.69 -19.65 6.86
CA LEU A 98 -2.10 -19.86 7.13
C LEU A 98 -2.58 -18.76 8.09
N THR A 99 -3.79 -18.27 7.88
CA THR A 99 -4.49 -17.43 8.85
C THR A 99 -5.74 -18.14 9.33
N THR A 100 -5.99 -18.14 10.64
CA THR A 100 -7.26 -18.59 11.25
C THR A 100 -7.93 -17.42 11.94
N ILE A 101 -9.24 -17.25 11.72
CA ILE A 101 -10.03 -16.11 12.21
C ILE A 101 -11.36 -16.58 12.80
N GLY A 102 -11.80 -15.96 13.89
CA GLY A 102 -13.14 -16.13 14.45
C GLY A 102 -13.58 -14.92 15.29
N TYR A 103 -14.89 -14.72 15.40
CA TYR A 103 -15.48 -13.72 16.29
C TYR A 103 -15.78 -14.32 17.67
N ASP A 104 -15.73 -13.49 18.70
CA ASP A 104 -16.01 -13.90 20.07
C ASP A 104 -17.46 -14.40 20.19
N GLY A 105 -17.65 -15.55 20.84
CA GLY A 105 -18.97 -16.17 20.99
C GLY A 105 -19.50 -16.88 19.74
N SER A 106 -18.80 -16.82 18.60
CA SER A 106 -19.15 -17.58 17.40
C SER A 106 -18.59 -19.00 17.43
N SER A 107 -19.36 -19.94 16.89
CA SER A 107 -18.89 -21.30 16.58
C SER A 107 -18.18 -21.38 15.23
N VAL A 108 -18.28 -20.35 14.39
CA VAL A 108 -17.68 -20.29 13.06
C VAL A 108 -16.24 -19.78 13.17
N LYS A 109 -15.31 -20.59 12.67
CA LYS A 109 -13.93 -20.16 12.38
C LYS A 109 -13.65 -20.38 10.91
N LYS A 110 -12.87 -19.48 10.31
CA LYS A 110 -12.39 -19.62 8.94
C LYS A 110 -10.87 -19.67 8.93
N SER A 111 -10.34 -20.54 8.07
CA SER A 111 -8.91 -20.71 7.85
C SER A 111 -8.63 -20.62 6.35
N PHE A 112 -7.57 -19.91 5.97
CA PHE A 112 -7.15 -19.78 4.57
C PHE A 112 -5.63 -19.68 4.45
N GLU A 113 -5.11 -20.28 3.39
CA GLU A 113 -3.67 -20.28 3.09
C GLU A 113 -3.30 -19.07 2.22
N TRP A 114 -2.07 -18.60 2.40
CA TRP A 114 -1.52 -17.49 1.64
C TRP A 114 -0.05 -17.76 1.31
N GLN A 115 0.45 -17.06 0.30
CA GLN A 115 1.80 -17.19 -0.21
C GLN A 115 2.38 -15.82 -0.53
N GLN A 116 3.63 -15.77 -0.97
CA GLN A 116 4.28 -14.53 -1.34
C GLN A 116 3.45 -13.79 -2.40
N HIS A 117 3.29 -12.49 -2.20
CA HIS A 117 2.43 -11.58 -2.96
C HIS A 117 0.93 -11.79 -2.79
N SER A 118 0.45 -12.69 -1.91
CA SER A 118 -0.95 -12.66 -1.49
C SER A 118 -1.25 -11.36 -0.74
N MET A 119 -2.49 -10.89 -0.85
CA MET A 119 -3.04 -9.80 -0.04
C MET A 119 -4.38 -10.23 0.54
N PHE A 120 -4.65 -9.86 1.79
CA PHE A 120 -5.93 -10.15 2.42
C PHE A 120 -6.33 -9.11 3.45
N LEU A 121 -7.64 -9.02 3.72
CA LEU A 121 -8.18 -8.22 4.81
C LEU A 121 -8.34 -9.08 6.05
N ILE A 122 -7.92 -8.56 7.21
CA ILE A 122 -8.36 -9.03 8.52
C ILE A 122 -9.42 -8.02 9.00
N PRO A 123 -10.70 -8.42 9.12
CA PRO A 123 -11.76 -7.54 9.60
C PRO A 123 -11.54 -7.11 11.05
N HIS A 124 -12.06 -5.95 11.41
CA HIS A 124 -12.04 -5.47 12.77
C HIS A 124 -12.78 -6.39 13.74
N GLY A 125 -12.34 -6.38 15.00
CA GLY A 125 -13.02 -7.02 16.12
C GLY A 125 -13.01 -8.55 16.13
N CYS A 126 -12.38 -9.19 15.15
CA CYS A 126 -12.18 -10.63 15.16
C CYS A 126 -10.85 -11.01 15.82
N THR A 127 -10.83 -12.19 16.45
CA THR A 127 -9.60 -12.82 16.93
C THR A 127 -8.97 -13.60 15.77
N HIS A 128 -7.69 -13.37 15.50
CA HIS A 128 -6.95 -14.03 14.43
C HIS A 128 -5.58 -14.55 14.87
N GLN A 129 -5.09 -15.58 14.17
CA GLN A 129 -3.75 -16.13 14.32
C GLN A 129 -3.09 -16.28 12.95
N LEU A 130 -1.81 -15.93 12.88
CA LEU A 130 -0.97 -16.02 11.69
C LEU A 130 0.08 -17.11 11.93
N THR A 131 0.17 -18.05 11.00
CA THR A 131 1.06 -19.22 11.07
C THR A 131 2.02 -19.22 9.91
N ASN A 132 3.31 -19.39 10.18
CA ASN A 132 4.29 -19.74 9.16
C ASN A 132 4.23 -21.25 8.88
N MET A 133 3.82 -21.62 7.67
CA MET A 133 3.72 -23.03 7.26
C MET A 133 5.05 -23.58 6.71
N GLN A 134 6.12 -22.78 6.72
CA GLN A 134 7.45 -23.20 6.29
C GLN A 134 8.34 -23.49 7.49
N GLY A 135 8.98 -24.66 7.51
CA GLY A 135 9.86 -25.09 8.60
C GLY A 135 11.33 -24.67 8.46
N ASP A 136 11.72 -24.06 7.33
CA ASP A 136 13.12 -23.77 6.99
C ASP A 136 13.45 -22.27 6.88
N ARG A 137 12.45 -21.40 6.80
CA ARG A 137 12.64 -19.95 6.62
C ARG A 137 11.51 -19.13 7.27
N PRO A 138 11.79 -17.90 7.70
CA PRO A 138 10.75 -17.02 8.21
C PRO A 138 9.80 -16.55 7.10
N VAL A 139 8.62 -16.09 7.50
CA VAL A 139 7.73 -15.28 6.66
C VAL A 139 7.83 -13.82 7.06
N ARG A 140 7.61 -12.91 6.12
CA ARG A 140 7.44 -11.47 6.41
C ARG A 140 6.13 -10.96 5.88
N LEU A 141 5.39 -10.27 6.74
CA LEU A 141 4.06 -9.74 6.48
C LEU A 141 4.10 -8.22 6.67
N LEU A 142 3.64 -7.49 5.67
CA LEU A 142 3.37 -6.05 5.80
C LEU A 142 1.91 -5.88 6.23
N HIS A 143 1.72 -5.24 7.36
CA HIS A 143 0.44 -4.87 7.92
C HIS A 143 0.18 -3.39 7.63
N TYR A 144 -1.03 -3.09 7.17
CA TYR A 144 -1.49 -1.73 6.89
C TYR A 144 -2.83 -1.48 7.55
N SER A 145 -2.95 -0.35 8.26
CA SER A 145 -4.22 0.09 8.84
C SER A 145 -4.26 1.62 8.99
N TYR A 146 -5.37 2.10 9.54
CA TYR A 146 -5.63 3.52 9.80
C TYR A 146 -5.57 3.84 11.30
N LEU A 147 -4.81 3.05 12.07
CA LEU A 147 -4.62 3.24 13.51
C LEU A 147 -4.18 4.66 13.91
N PRO A 148 -3.34 5.40 13.16
CA PRO A 148 -2.95 6.75 13.54
C PRO A 148 -4.14 7.72 13.64
N LEU A 149 -5.13 7.56 12.76
CA LEU A 149 -6.36 8.34 12.79
C LEU A 149 -7.22 7.96 13.97
N ALA A 150 -7.36 6.65 14.21
CA ALA A 150 -8.14 6.14 15.33
C ALA A 150 -7.55 6.59 16.68
N LEU A 151 -6.23 6.55 16.86
CA LEU A 151 -5.54 7.05 18.05
C LEU A 151 -5.56 8.57 18.18
N SER A 152 -5.79 9.30 17.09
CA SER A 152 -6.02 10.74 17.16
C SER A 152 -7.39 11.07 17.73
N ALA A 153 -8.39 10.22 17.47
CA ALA A 153 -9.75 10.34 18.01
C ALA A 153 -9.88 9.78 19.44
N VAL A 154 -9.36 8.57 19.66
CA VAL A 154 -9.37 7.87 20.96
C VAL A 154 -7.91 7.57 21.30
N PRO A 155 -7.23 8.42 22.08
CA PRO A 155 -5.80 8.25 22.34
C PRO A 155 -5.54 7.17 23.40
N ASP A 156 -6.01 5.97 23.16
CA ASP A 156 -5.87 4.81 24.05
C ASP A 156 -5.59 3.56 23.20
N PRO A 157 -4.34 3.09 23.13
CA PRO A 157 -3.98 1.88 22.41
C PRO A 157 -4.70 0.62 22.93
N ASP A 158 -4.99 0.53 24.23
CA ASP A 158 -5.66 -0.63 24.80
C ASP A 158 -7.11 -0.75 24.30
N TYR A 159 -7.74 0.38 23.97
CA TYR A 159 -9.05 0.37 23.30
C TYR A 159 -9.02 -0.35 21.94
N PHE A 160 -7.88 -0.40 21.26
CA PHE A 160 -7.75 -1.04 19.95
C PHE A 160 -7.22 -2.47 20.01
N PHE A 161 -6.38 -2.81 20.98
CA PHE A 161 -5.74 -4.13 21.06
C PHE A 161 -6.31 -5.03 22.17
N ASN A 162 -6.96 -4.46 23.19
CA ASN A 162 -7.41 -5.15 24.40
C ASN A 162 -8.91 -4.89 24.71
N ASN A 163 -9.73 -4.76 23.66
CA ASN A 163 -11.15 -4.39 23.79
C ASN A 163 -12.06 -5.61 24.02
N PRO A 164 -12.86 -5.65 25.12
CA PRO A 164 -13.78 -6.75 25.40
C PRO A 164 -15.06 -6.73 24.54
N TYR A 165 -15.29 -5.69 23.75
CA TYR A 165 -16.48 -5.56 22.90
C TYR A 165 -16.59 -6.72 21.89
N GLN A 166 -17.73 -7.40 21.87
CA GLN A 166 -18.00 -8.48 20.92
C GLN A 166 -18.60 -7.90 19.64
N THR A 167 -17.80 -7.84 18.59
CA THR A 167 -18.25 -7.41 17.27
C THR A 167 -19.20 -8.44 16.66
N PRO A 168 -20.30 -8.02 15.99
CA PRO A 168 -21.17 -8.93 15.25
C PRO A 168 -20.40 -9.81 14.27
N ASP A 169 -20.82 -11.07 14.15
CA ASP A 169 -20.12 -12.06 13.33
C ASP A 169 -20.45 -11.90 11.84
N GLU A 170 -19.53 -11.27 11.09
CA GLU A 170 -19.62 -11.16 9.63
C GLU A 170 -19.18 -12.46 8.89
N LEU A 171 -18.48 -13.38 9.56
CA LEU A 171 -18.02 -14.64 8.94
C LEU A 171 -19.16 -15.64 8.78
N ALA A 172 -20.11 -15.67 9.71
CA ALA A 172 -21.27 -16.55 9.67
C ALA A 172 -22.22 -16.23 8.52
N GLU A 173 -22.34 -14.96 8.14
CA GLU A 173 -23.22 -14.51 7.06
C GLU A 173 -22.66 -14.84 5.65
N HIS A 174 -21.41 -15.26 5.57
CA HIS A 174 -20.67 -15.38 4.32
C HIS A 174 -19.79 -16.64 4.27
N GLU A 175 -20.34 -17.75 3.77
CA GLU A 175 -19.62 -19.02 3.61
C GLU A 175 -18.27 -18.83 2.87
N HIS A 176 -18.27 -18.02 1.82
CA HIS A 176 -17.14 -17.79 0.91
C HIS A 176 -16.29 -16.53 1.25
N TYR A 177 -16.26 -16.10 2.51
CA TYR A 177 -15.61 -14.83 2.91
C TYR A 177 -14.15 -14.67 2.44
N TYR A 178 -13.34 -15.74 2.51
CA TYR A 178 -11.94 -15.78 2.04
C TYR A 178 -11.75 -16.57 0.73
N SER A 179 -12.80 -16.69 -0.08
CA SER A 179 -12.64 -17.14 -1.46
C SER A 179 -11.95 -16.05 -2.29
N GLU A 180 -11.39 -16.44 -3.44
CA GLU A 180 -10.74 -15.49 -4.35
C GLU A 180 -11.66 -14.30 -4.67
N ALA A 181 -11.07 -13.10 -4.63
CA ALA A 181 -11.76 -11.87 -4.98
C ALA A 181 -12.38 -11.94 -6.38
N LYS A 182 -13.49 -11.23 -6.56
CA LYS A 182 -14.23 -11.21 -7.83
C LYS A 182 -14.02 -9.89 -8.55
N MET A 183 -14.06 -9.96 -9.87
CA MET A 183 -14.16 -8.76 -10.70
C MET A 183 -15.60 -8.29 -10.74
N VAL A 184 -15.84 -7.02 -10.43
CA VAL A 184 -17.15 -6.39 -10.53
C VAL A 184 -17.12 -5.36 -11.66
N GLN A 185 -18.11 -5.42 -12.55
CA GLN A 185 -18.29 -4.45 -13.62
C GLN A 185 -19.06 -3.24 -13.10
N LEU A 186 -18.57 -2.04 -13.43
CA LEU A 186 -19.28 -0.80 -13.16
C LEU A 186 -20.30 -0.50 -14.27
N PRO A 187 -21.39 0.20 -13.97
CA PRO A 187 -22.30 0.71 -15.00
C PRO A 187 -21.57 1.54 -16.06
N GLU A 188 -22.07 1.52 -17.30
CA GLU A 188 -21.55 2.40 -18.35
C GLU A 188 -21.68 3.88 -17.93
N GLY A 189 -20.65 4.67 -18.23
CA GLY A 189 -20.64 6.10 -17.92
C GLY A 189 -20.11 6.46 -16.52
N ASP A 190 -19.38 5.58 -15.84
CA ASP A 190 -18.64 5.93 -14.61
C ASP A 190 -17.85 7.24 -14.80
N PRO A 191 -18.02 8.26 -13.94
CA PRO A 191 -17.37 9.57 -14.10
C PRO A 191 -15.84 9.54 -14.11
N ARG A 192 -15.23 8.47 -13.58
CA ARG A 192 -13.78 8.26 -13.56
C ARG A 192 -13.29 7.41 -14.73
N GLY A 193 -14.18 6.97 -15.62
CA GLY A 193 -13.90 6.14 -16.79
C GLY A 193 -13.52 4.70 -16.44
N ARG A 194 -13.87 4.23 -15.23
CA ARG A 194 -13.58 2.87 -14.77
C ARG A 194 -14.66 1.91 -15.25
N ARG A 195 -14.23 0.71 -15.66
CA ARG A 195 -15.12 -0.36 -16.10
C ARG A 195 -15.18 -1.48 -15.08
N VAL A 196 -14.10 -1.69 -14.31
CA VAL A 196 -14.03 -2.76 -13.32
C VAL A 196 -13.33 -2.33 -12.03
N TYR A 197 -13.70 -3.00 -10.94
CA TYR A 197 -12.91 -3.08 -9.71
C TYR A 197 -12.85 -4.52 -9.22
N TRP A 198 -11.87 -4.84 -8.38
CA TRP A 198 -11.81 -6.13 -7.69
C TRP A 198 -12.42 -6.00 -6.30
N TYR A 199 -13.20 -7.00 -5.91
CA TYR A 199 -13.97 -7.01 -4.68
C TYR A 199 -13.81 -8.33 -3.94
N GLY A 200 -13.35 -8.29 -2.69
CA GLY A 200 -13.23 -9.47 -1.84
C GLY A 200 -12.22 -9.27 -0.71
N ASN A 201 -12.06 -10.29 0.13
CA ASN A 201 -11.13 -10.25 1.27
C ASN A 201 -9.82 -10.99 1.04
N PHE A 202 -9.69 -11.75 -0.05
CA PHE A 202 -8.50 -12.55 -0.35
C PHE A 202 -8.10 -12.42 -1.82
N PHE A 203 -6.83 -12.09 -2.04
CA PHE A 203 -6.19 -11.93 -3.33
C PHE A 203 -4.95 -12.83 -3.35
N PRO A 204 -4.98 -13.97 -4.08
CA PRO A 204 -3.98 -15.03 -3.92
C PRO A 204 -2.58 -14.62 -4.41
N ASP A 205 -2.51 -13.79 -5.45
CA ASP A 205 -1.25 -13.30 -5.99
C ASP A 205 -1.43 -11.95 -6.71
N MET A 206 -0.91 -10.88 -6.12
CA MET A 206 -0.98 -9.53 -6.67
C MET A 206 -0.10 -9.32 -7.92
N LYS A 207 0.75 -10.29 -8.30
CA LYS A 207 1.51 -10.29 -9.56
C LYS A 207 0.77 -10.97 -10.71
N ALA A 208 -0.12 -11.91 -10.44
CA ALA A 208 -0.69 -12.76 -11.49
C ALA A 208 -1.81 -12.08 -12.31
N TRP A 209 -2.49 -11.09 -11.74
CA TRP A 209 -3.73 -10.59 -12.33
C TRP A 209 -3.48 -9.54 -13.41
N GLU A 210 -4.02 -9.77 -14.61
CA GLU A 210 -3.80 -8.95 -15.81
C GLU A 210 -5.04 -8.19 -16.30
N LYS A 211 -6.23 -8.47 -15.74
CA LYS A 211 -7.48 -7.80 -16.11
C LYS A 211 -7.61 -6.45 -15.39
N LEU A 212 -7.04 -5.42 -16.01
CA LEU A 212 -6.93 -4.07 -15.49
C LEU A 212 -7.55 -3.07 -16.48
N ASP A 213 -8.12 -1.98 -15.97
CA ASP A 213 -8.64 -0.90 -16.83
C ASP A 213 -7.51 -0.06 -17.39
N SER A 214 -7.70 0.43 -18.61
CA SER A 214 -6.82 1.47 -19.16
C SER A 214 -6.80 2.69 -18.25
N ASN A 215 -5.60 3.23 -18.01
CA ASN A 215 -5.35 4.47 -17.29
C ASN A 215 -4.56 5.44 -18.17
N GLU A 216 -5.01 5.59 -19.42
CA GLU A 216 -4.44 6.43 -20.49
C GLU A 216 -4.07 7.85 -20.01
N ARG A 217 -4.87 8.43 -19.10
CA ARG A 217 -4.68 9.79 -18.58
C ARG A 217 -3.44 9.95 -17.69
N ARG A 218 -2.89 8.86 -17.15
CA ARG A 218 -1.64 8.85 -16.36
C ARG A 218 -0.37 8.59 -17.19
N GLY A 219 -0.53 8.57 -18.52
CA GLY A 219 0.56 8.45 -19.48
C GLY A 219 1.08 7.03 -19.66
N ALA A 220 1.89 6.84 -20.72
CA ALA A 220 2.61 5.60 -21.02
C ALA A 220 1.75 4.32 -21.11
N GLY A 221 0.45 4.42 -21.41
CA GLY A 221 -0.43 3.24 -21.53
C GLY A 221 -0.59 2.45 -20.23
N GLY A 222 -0.39 3.09 -19.08
CA GLY A 222 -0.58 2.45 -17.77
C GLY A 222 -1.99 1.89 -17.62
N LYS A 223 -2.11 0.77 -16.93
CA LYS A 223 -3.38 0.15 -16.55
C LYS A 223 -3.55 0.20 -15.05
N SER A 224 -4.79 0.28 -14.55
CA SER A 224 -5.05 0.26 -13.11
C SER A 224 -6.39 -0.35 -12.79
N VAL A 225 -6.52 -0.89 -11.59
CA VAL A 225 -7.79 -1.38 -11.06
C VAL A 225 -7.88 -1.00 -9.59
N TYR A 226 -9.07 -0.60 -9.15
CA TYR A 226 -9.34 -0.39 -7.73
C TYR A 226 -9.70 -1.71 -7.07
N ILE A 227 -9.38 -1.81 -5.79
CA ILE A 227 -9.62 -2.98 -4.97
C ILE A 227 -10.41 -2.50 -3.76
N LEU A 228 -11.60 -3.05 -3.60
CA LEU A 228 -12.50 -2.77 -2.49
C LEU A 228 -12.68 -4.04 -1.65
N PHE A 229 -12.88 -3.84 -0.36
CA PHE A 229 -13.19 -4.92 0.57
C PHE A 229 -14.60 -4.72 1.13
N PRO A 230 -15.35 -5.78 1.42
CA PRO A 230 -16.63 -5.70 2.12
C PRO A 230 -16.53 -4.90 3.42
N ASN A 231 -17.49 -3.99 3.66
CA ASN A 231 -17.65 -3.22 4.89
C ASN A 231 -16.40 -2.47 5.39
N CYS A 232 -15.45 -2.15 4.51
CA CYS A 232 -14.19 -1.52 4.85
C CYS A 232 -13.98 -0.19 4.13
N GLU A 233 -13.54 0.83 4.86
CA GLU A 233 -13.28 2.18 4.34
C GLU A 233 -11.90 2.33 3.69
N VAL A 234 -10.94 1.47 4.06
CA VAL A 234 -9.66 1.41 3.35
C VAL A 234 -9.82 0.63 2.07
N PHE A 235 -9.10 1.05 1.05
CA PHE A 235 -9.14 0.45 -0.27
C PHE A 235 -7.73 0.44 -0.86
N ALA A 236 -7.55 -0.31 -1.94
CA ALA A 236 -6.28 -0.34 -2.65
C ALA A 236 -6.47 -0.04 -4.13
N HIS A 237 -5.37 0.17 -4.82
CA HIS A 237 -5.36 0.03 -6.27
C HIS A 237 -4.05 -0.61 -6.73
N MET A 238 -4.16 -1.41 -7.79
CA MET A 238 -3.01 -1.89 -8.54
C MET A 238 -2.81 -0.98 -9.73
N SER A 239 -1.57 -0.61 -10.01
CA SER A 239 -1.20 0.12 -11.22
C SER A 239 -0.05 -0.59 -11.92
N VAL A 240 -0.21 -0.85 -13.21
CA VAL A 240 0.76 -1.60 -14.03
C VAL A 240 1.13 -0.76 -15.24
N PHE A 241 2.42 -0.68 -15.55
CA PHE A 241 2.90 0.08 -16.70
C PHE A 241 4.13 -0.56 -17.32
N ALA A 242 4.31 -0.29 -18.62
CA ALA A 242 5.26 -1.00 -19.46
C ALA A 242 6.72 -0.80 -19.02
N ALA A 243 7.58 -1.72 -19.43
CA ALA A 243 9.02 -1.58 -19.34
C ALA A 243 9.49 -0.32 -20.07
N ARG A 244 10.53 0.34 -19.55
CA ARG A 244 11.22 1.46 -20.22
C ARG A 244 10.29 2.65 -20.55
N THR A 245 9.24 2.81 -19.77
CA THR A 245 8.35 3.98 -19.81
C THR A 245 8.14 4.55 -18.40
N TYR A 246 7.54 5.73 -18.31
CA TYR A 246 7.24 6.37 -17.03
C TYR A 246 5.94 7.15 -17.07
N LYS A 247 5.30 7.31 -15.92
CA LYS A 247 4.02 8.01 -15.78
C LYS A 247 4.19 9.52 -15.78
N LYS A 248 3.11 10.27 -15.98
CA LYS A 248 3.10 11.73 -15.78
C LYS A 248 3.27 12.08 -14.30
N ALA A 249 3.92 13.20 -14.00
CA ALA A 249 4.05 13.65 -12.62
C ALA A 249 2.68 14.10 -12.11
N HIS A 250 2.35 13.75 -10.87
CA HIS A 250 1.10 14.14 -10.23
C HIS A 250 1.25 14.26 -8.72
N ARG A 251 0.25 14.84 -8.06
CA ARG A 251 0.20 14.90 -6.59
C ARG A 251 -1.18 14.49 -6.08
N HIS A 252 -1.23 14.02 -4.85
CA HIS A 252 -2.46 13.63 -4.16
C HIS A 252 -2.31 13.84 -2.64
N GLY A 253 -3.39 13.61 -1.90
CA GLY A 253 -3.38 13.61 -0.43
C GLY A 253 -2.46 12.55 0.19
N PRO A 254 -2.28 12.56 1.51
CA PRO A 254 -1.27 11.75 2.21
C PRO A 254 -1.65 10.26 2.32
N GLY A 255 -0.75 9.48 2.92
CA GLY A 255 -1.07 8.18 3.50
C GLY A 255 -1.13 7.00 2.54
N ARG A 256 -0.76 7.17 1.26
CA ARG A 256 -0.74 6.08 0.28
C ARG A 256 0.55 5.28 0.37
N VAL A 257 0.48 4.11 1.00
CA VAL A 257 1.61 3.16 1.09
C VAL A 257 1.69 2.36 -0.21
N ILE A 258 2.78 2.56 -0.96
CA ILE A 258 3.01 1.86 -2.23
C ILE A 258 4.03 0.75 -1.99
N VAL A 259 3.65 -0.48 -2.31
CA VAL A 259 4.52 -1.66 -2.36
C VAL A 259 4.74 -2.08 -3.80
N ILE A 260 5.91 -2.62 -4.10
CA ILE A 260 6.26 -3.12 -5.43
C ILE A 260 6.15 -4.66 -5.50
N PRO A 261 5.04 -5.22 -6.01
CA PRO A 261 4.98 -6.64 -6.35
C PRO A 261 5.93 -7.06 -7.48
N SER A 262 6.26 -6.18 -8.43
CA SER A 262 7.10 -6.55 -9.58
C SER A 262 7.68 -5.33 -10.29
N GLY A 263 8.81 -5.54 -10.96
CA GLY A 263 9.52 -4.53 -11.75
C GLY A 263 10.66 -3.86 -10.97
N GLU A 264 11.41 -3.02 -11.67
CA GLU A 264 12.52 -2.25 -11.11
C GLU A 264 12.57 -0.84 -11.72
N GLY A 265 13.03 0.13 -10.94
CA GLY A 265 13.06 1.51 -11.37
C GLY A 265 13.24 2.47 -10.21
N TYR A 266 12.65 3.65 -10.34
CA TYR A 266 12.68 4.67 -9.30
C TYR A 266 11.47 5.60 -9.38
N SER A 267 11.24 6.32 -8.29
CA SER A 267 10.29 7.42 -8.24
C SER A 267 11.02 8.71 -7.92
N VAL A 268 10.55 9.80 -8.52
CA VAL A 268 11.01 11.16 -8.23
C VAL A 268 9.88 11.84 -7.48
N MET A 269 10.14 12.42 -6.32
CA MET A 269 9.16 13.06 -5.45
C MET A 269 9.68 14.42 -5.00
N TRP A 270 8.86 15.45 -5.02
CA TRP A 270 9.28 16.80 -4.60
C TRP A 270 8.12 17.65 -4.12
N GLU A 271 8.42 18.49 -3.14
CA GLU A 271 7.60 19.65 -2.83
C GLU A 271 7.85 20.73 -3.88
N GLU A 272 6.78 21.40 -4.31
CA GLU A 272 6.87 22.46 -5.31
C GLU A 272 7.86 23.56 -4.87
N GLY A 273 8.80 23.91 -5.76
CA GLY A 273 9.88 24.87 -5.46
C GLY A 273 11.05 24.32 -4.64
N LYS A 274 11.07 23.03 -4.28
CA LYS A 274 12.17 22.39 -3.54
C LYS A 274 12.90 21.33 -4.36
N GLU A 275 13.97 20.81 -3.78
CA GLU A 275 14.78 19.74 -4.38
C GLU A 275 14.00 18.43 -4.56
N LYS A 276 14.42 17.66 -5.57
CA LYS A 276 13.81 16.38 -5.92
C LYS A 276 14.46 15.24 -5.14
N VAL A 277 13.63 14.40 -4.52
CA VAL A 277 14.03 13.14 -3.89
C VAL A 277 13.88 12.01 -4.89
N VAL A 278 14.90 11.16 -5.02
CA VAL A 278 14.86 9.95 -5.85
C VAL A 278 14.76 8.73 -4.95
N ALA A 279 13.68 7.97 -5.09
CA ALA A 279 13.43 6.71 -4.39
C ALA A 279 13.60 5.53 -5.36
N PRO A 280 14.76 4.85 -5.40
CA PRO A 280 14.91 3.61 -6.15
C PRO A 280 13.97 2.53 -5.59
N TRP A 281 13.50 1.66 -6.46
CA TRP A 281 12.66 0.53 -6.06
C TRP A 281 12.83 -0.67 -6.98
N HIS A 282 12.61 -1.84 -6.40
CA HIS A 282 12.53 -3.15 -7.02
C HIS A 282 11.43 -3.97 -6.31
N GLU A 283 11.27 -5.25 -6.66
CA GLU A 283 10.33 -6.14 -5.97
C GLU A 283 10.52 -6.10 -4.44
N CYS A 284 9.43 -5.98 -3.68
CA CYS A 284 9.39 -5.79 -2.23
C CYS A 284 9.89 -4.44 -1.69
N SER A 285 10.20 -3.44 -2.52
CA SER A 285 10.37 -2.07 -2.04
C SER A 285 9.05 -1.46 -1.59
N MET A 286 9.13 -0.45 -0.73
CA MET A 286 8.00 0.37 -0.28
C MET A 286 8.34 1.85 -0.32
N PHE A 287 7.40 2.70 -0.72
CA PHE A 287 7.53 4.15 -0.59
C PHE A 287 6.17 4.83 -0.44
N VAL A 288 6.18 6.08 0.00
CA VAL A 288 4.97 6.89 0.20
C VAL A 288 5.20 8.25 -0.45
N PRO A 289 4.38 8.65 -1.44
CA PRO A 289 4.40 10.03 -1.91
C PRO A 289 3.90 10.95 -0.80
N PRO A 290 4.70 11.94 -0.34
CA PRO A 290 4.28 12.83 0.72
C PRO A 290 3.08 13.70 0.34
N ASN A 291 2.41 14.25 1.35
CA ASN A 291 1.18 15.04 1.16
C ASN A 291 1.39 16.19 0.17
N ARG A 292 0.64 16.19 -0.95
CA ARG A 292 0.68 17.23 -1.99
C ARG A 292 2.06 17.40 -2.66
N TRP A 293 2.98 16.46 -2.51
CA TRP A 293 4.21 16.45 -3.27
C TRP A 293 3.94 15.93 -4.68
N PHE A 294 4.50 16.61 -5.67
CA PHE A 294 4.56 16.05 -7.02
C PHE A 294 5.42 14.81 -6.99
N HIS A 295 4.98 13.78 -7.69
CA HIS A 295 5.70 12.54 -7.80
C HIS A 295 5.48 11.88 -9.15
N GLN A 296 6.50 11.18 -9.60
CA GLN A 296 6.54 10.53 -10.90
C GLN A 296 7.28 9.20 -10.80
N HIS A 297 6.88 8.24 -11.63
CA HIS A 297 7.31 6.85 -11.47
C HIS A 297 7.87 6.29 -12.78
N PHE A 298 9.07 5.71 -12.71
CA PHE A 298 9.90 5.37 -13.87
C PHE A 298 10.27 3.90 -13.86
N ASN A 299 9.81 3.13 -14.85
CA ASN A 299 10.22 1.75 -15.01
C ASN A 299 11.52 1.70 -15.81
N ALA A 300 12.63 1.50 -15.10
CA ALA A 300 13.96 1.41 -15.70
C ALA A 300 14.35 -0.03 -16.04
N GLY A 301 13.45 -1.00 -15.81
CA GLY A 301 13.66 -2.41 -16.06
C GLY A 301 13.21 -2.88 -17.44
N ALA A 302 13.45 -4.16 -17.69
CA ALA A 302 13.02 -4.85 -18.92
C ALA A 302 11.61 -5.45 -18.83
N ASN A 303 11.01 -5.49 -17.64
CA ASN A 303 9.68 -6.08 -17.41
C ASN A 303 8.66 -5.02 -16.97
N PRO A 304 7.34 -5.25 -17.15
CA PRO A 304 6.31 -4.38 -16.61
C PRO A 304 6.44 -4.20 -15.09
N ALA A 305 6.21 -2.98 -14.62
CA ALA A 305 6.22 -2.65 -13.20
C ALA A 305 4.80 -2.69 -12.64
N ARG A 306 4.64 -3.20 -11.42
CA ARG A 306 3.37 -3.35 -10.70
C ARG A 306 3.47 -2.65 -9.36
N TYR A 307 2.55 -1.72 -9.11
CA TYR A 307 2.47 -0.94 -7.88
C TYR A 307 1.15 -1.24 -7.18
N LEU A 308 1.25 -1.75 -5.96
CA LEU A 308 0.10 -1.89 -5.07
C LEU A 308 0.09 -0.71 -4.12
N ALA A 309 -0.84 0.22 -4.29
CA ALA A 309 -1.02 1.30 -3.31
C ALA A 309 -2.20 1.02 -2.38
N LEU A 310 -1.91 0.98 -1.09
CA LEU A 310 -2.86 0.88 0.00
C LEU A 310 -3.24 2.30 0.41
N HIS A 311 -4.53 2.62 0.39
CA HIS A 311 -5.03 3.96 0.66
C HIS A 311 -5.54 4.09 2.09
N SER A 312 -5.37 5.28 2.65
CA SER A 312 -6.13 5.70 3.83
C SER A 312 -7.62 5.85 3.46
N PRO A 313 -8.52 5.98 4.44
CA PRO A 313 -9.93 6.30 4.16
C PRO A 313 -10.07 7.51 3.22
N MET A 314 -11.09 7.49 2.35
CA MET A 314 -11.27 8.46 1.25
C MET A 314 -11.57 9.90 1.72
N GLN A 315 -11.82 10.09 3.01
CA GLN A 315 -12.36 11.31 3.60
C GLN A 315 -11.36 12.49 3.63
N PHE A 316 -10.07 12.24 3.36
CA PHE A 316 -9.05 13.29 3.32
C PHE A 316 -9.14 14.16 2.06
N TYR A 317 -8.85 15.45 2.22
CA TYR A 317 -8.74 16.38 1.11
C TYR A 317 -7.58 15.97 0.18
N GLY A 318 -7.78 16.09 -1.13
CA GLY A 318 -6.79 15.72 -2.14
C GLY A 318 -6.79 14.23 -2.54
N HIS A 319 -7.74 13.43 -2.03
CA HIS A 319 -7.97 12.05 -2.50
C HIS A 319 -8.88 11.99 -3.73
N ALA A 320 -9.73 13.00 -3.92
CA ALA A 320 -10.55 13.16 -5.11
C ALA A 320 -9.72 13.74 -6.27
N GLU A 321 -9.50 12.94 -7.31
CA GLU A 321 -8.87 13.40 -8.55
C GLU A 321 -9.95 13.77 -9.57
N LYS A 322 -10.77 14.79 -9.27
CA LYS A 322 -11.75 15.30 -10.24
C LYS A 322 -11.03 15.87 -11.45
N LEU A 323 -11.71 15.97 -12.58
CA LEU A 323 -11.15 16.53 -13.82
C LEU A 323 -10.55 17.93 -13.61
N GLU A 324 -11.22 18.77 -12.82
CA GLU A 324 -10.78 20.13 -12.47
C GLU A 324 -9.53 20.14 -11.58
N ASP A 325 -9.44 19.20 -10.64
CA ASP A 325 -8.27 19.05 -9.75
C ASP A 325 -7.04 18.55 -10.54
N ARG A 326 -7.24 17.67 -11.53
CA ARG A 326 -6.16 17.11 -12.36
C ARG A 326 -5.42 18.15 -13.16
N ALA A 327 -6.10 19.16 -13.69
CA ALA A 327 -5.45 20.24 -14.44
C ALA A 327 -4.42 21.01 -13.58
N LYS A 328 -4.59 21.00 -12.25
CA LYS A 328 -3.68 21.65 -11.29
C LYS A 328 -2.69 20.67 -10.64
N ASP A 329 -3.01 19.39 -10.63
CA ASP A 329 -2.29 18.36 -9.86
C ASP A 329 -1.58 17.33 -10.74
N GLN A 330 -1.46 17.59 -12.04
CA GLN A 330 -0.68 16.80 -12.99
C GLN A 330 0.18 17.73 -13.85
N ILE A 331 1.41 17.29 -14.14
CA ILE A 331 2.30 17.94 -15.11
C ILE A 331 2.31 17.06 -16.36
N GLU A 332 1.97 17.67 -17.49
CA GLU A 332 2.00 17.00 -18.79
C GLU A 332 3.44 16.81 -19.28
N TYR A 333 3.71 15.79 -20.09
CA TYR A 333 5.08 15.51 -20.57
C TYR A 333 5.75 16.69 -21.30
N PRO A 334 5.04 17.52 -22.09
CA PRO A 334 5.64 18.73 -22.66
C PRO A 334 6.03 19.78 -21.62
N ASP A 335 5.36 19.80 -20.48
CA ASP A 335 5.55 20.77 -19.40
C ASP A 335 6.54 20.28 -18.32
N GLU A 336 7.04 19.04 -18.42
CA GLU A 336 7.94 18.47 -17.42
C GLU A 336 9.35 19.09 -17.48
N ASP A 337 10.00 19.17 -16.32
CA ASP A 337 11.40 19.58 -16.23
C ASP A 337 12.28 18.71 -17.15
N PRO A 338 13.06 19.28 -18.10
CA PRO A 338 13.93 18.52 -19.00
C PRO A 338 14.91 17.58 -18.30
N TRP A 339 15.26 17.84 -17.03
CA TRP A 339 16.04 16.93 -16.21
C TRP A 339 15.38 15.55 -16.06
N ILE A 340 14.05 15.48 -16.01
CA ILE A 340 13.29 14.24 -15.85
C ILE A 340 13.59 13.24 -16.96
N ARG A 341 13.40 13.66 -18.23
CA ARG A 341 13.67 12.82 -19.40
C ARG A 341 15.16 12.49 -19.54
N LYS A 342 16.04 13.43 -19.21
CA LYS A 342 17.50 13.22 -19.21
C LYS A 342 17.88 12.12 -18.22
N LYS A 343 17.43 12.22 -16.97
CA LYS A 343 17.69 11.22 -15.93
C LYS A 343 17.17 9.85 -16.34
N PHE A 344 15.96 9.77 -16.91
CA PHE A 344 15.40 8.49 -17.33
C PHE A 344 16.24 7.80 -18.41
N LYS A 345 16.70 8.57 -19.42
CA LYS A 345 17.62 8.07 -20.44
C LYS A 345 18.95 7.60 -19.84
N GLU A 346 19.50 8.34 -18.88
CA GLU A 346 20.74 7.97 -18.18
C GLU A 346 20.58 6.68 -17.35
N GLU A 347 19.48 6.52 -16.62
CA GLU A 347 19.24 5.31 -15.81
C GLU A 347 19.01 4.05 -16.66
N LEU A 348 18.37 4.20 -17.83
CA LEU A 348 18.24 3.11 -18.81
C LEU A 348 19.58 2.77 -19.46
N ALA A 349 20.38 3.77 -19.82
CA ALA A 349 21.69 3.56 -20.45
C ALA A 349 22.66 2.76 -19.55
N LYS A 350 22.59 2.95 -18.21
CA LYS A 350 23.35 2.13 -17.25
C LYS A 350 23.06 0.62 -17.36
N ARG A 351 21.91 0.25 -17.95
CA ARG A 351 21.46 -1.13 -18.16
C ARG A 351 21.51 -1.56 -19.63
N GLY A 352 22.08 -0.73 -20.51
CA GLY A 352 22.08 -0.97 -21.96
C GLY A 352 20.68 -0.91 -22.58
N LEU A 353 19.75 -0.17 -21.97
CA LEU A 353 18.38 -0.02 -22.44
C LEU A 353 18.14 1.40 -22.99
N GLU A 354 17.10 1.53 -23.81
CA GLU A 354 16.62 2.81 -24.35
C GLU A 354 15.16 3.06 -23.97
N SER A 355 14.79 4.35 -23.92
CA SER A 355 13.42 4.76 -23.60
C SER A 355 12.46 4.32 -24.70
N LEU A 356 11.31 3.78 -24.31
CA LEU A 356 10.21 3.48 -25.23
C LEU A 356 9.14 4.59 -25.23
N MET A 357 9.45 5.74 -24.63
CA MET A 357 8.60 6.92 -24.72
C MET A 357 8.68 7.51 -26.12
N PRO A 358 7.56 7.67 -26.85
CA PRO A 358 7.55 8.30 -28.16
C PRO A 358 7.95 9.78 -28.09
N ASP A 359 8.76 10.26 -29.04
CA ASP A 359 9.20 11.66 -29.07
C ASP A 359 8.02 12.64 -29.15
N GLU A 360 6.95 12.28 -29.87
CA GLU A 360 5.73 13.09 -29.99
C GLU A 360 5.06 13.33 -28.62
N ALA A 361 5.17 12.38 -27.68
CA ALA A 361 4.58 12.55 -26.35
C ALA A 361 5.18 13.77 -25.60
N TYR A 362 6.39 14.20 -25.98
CA TYR A 362 7.08 15.35 -25.39
C TYR A 362 6.78 16.69 -26.03
N THR A 363 6.13 16.70 -27.20
CA THR A 363 5.85 17.93 -27.96
C THR A 363 4.35 18.15 -28.18
N ASN A 364 3.55 17.08 -28.13
CA ASN A 364 2.11 17.11 -28.31
C ASN A 364 1.41 16.90 -26.96
N ARG A 365 0.80 17.96 -26.42
CA ARG A 365 0.03 17.91 -25.16
C ARG A 365 -1.20 17.01 -25.24
N ASP A 366 -1.75 16.89 -26.44
CA ASP A 366 -2.91 16.07 -26.75
C ASP A 366 -2.52 14.67 -27.26
N TYR A 367 -1.26 14.26 -27.05
CA TYR A 367 -0.79 12.93 -27.43
C TYR A 367 -1.64 11.85 -26.76
N GLU A 368 -2.46 11.18 -27.57
CA GLU A 368 -3.26 10.05 -27.14
C GLU A 368 -2.40 8.80 -27.10
N TRP A 369 -2.23 8.24 -25.90
CA TRP A 369 -1.63 6.93 -25.68
C TRP A 369 -2.57 5.84 -26.24
N SER A 370 -2.65 5.71 -27.56
CA SER A 370 -3.60 4.83 -28.26
C SER A 370 -3.01 3.45 -28.60
N LYS A 371 -3.87 2.58 -29.17
CA LYS A 371 -3.83 1.11 -29.43
C LYS A 371 -2.47 0.36 -29.57
N ALA A 372 -1.36 1.01 -29.88
CA ALA A 372 -0.05 0.40 -30.09
C ALA A 372 0.56 -0.31 -28.84
N MET A 373 0.08 0.02 -27.64
CA MET A 373 0.46 -0.67 -26.38
C MET A 373 -0.67 -1.55 -25.77
N GLY A 374 -1.60 -2.03 -26.61
CA GLY A 374 -2.51 -3.12 -26.25
C GLY A 374 -3.91 -2.73 -25.79
N LYS A 375 -4.62 -1.90 -26.57
CA LYS A 375 -6.09 -1.98 -26.63
C LYS A 375 -6.43 -3.23 -27.45
N ARG A 376 -7.05 -4.24 -26.83
CA ARG A 376 -8.00 -5.07 -27.57
C ARG A 376 -9.36 -4.42 -27.46
#